data_AF-I3VY34-F1
#
_entry.id   AF-I3VY34-F1
#
_cell.length_a   1.000
_cell.length_b   1.000
_cell.length_c   1.000
_cell.angle_alpha   90.00
_cell.angle_beta   90.00
_cell.angle_gamma   90.00
#
_symmetry.space_group_name_H-M   'P 1'
#
loop_
_entity.id
_entity.type
_entity.pdbx_description
1 polymer ?
#
loop_
_entity_poly.entity_id
_entity_poly.type
_entity_poly.pdbx_seq_one_letter_code
_entity_poly.pdbx_strand_id
1 'polypeptide(L)'
;MEDAKENQFKQNIIFKMEGSAFQSGYDLYNALLGLKSFQDILDKAYLTIVNKERITKTDRQIYKVKANSIYEGSFIADLSILACGAVQIAMPIVETYSPSLLWEITKNGFEYLKIILEARKDNKAISLKQENGSGNMILSIGNNNAPIYIIDPSTYKFSNRAFPDIASLASCVDGENISNITIEGKEDKKIINIGQEERKIFNLEPILDEEPFNFIGEIFRIDTHLQSGKLTIISCDDNNLNGYEFNFELLDDSGNLLRKCCALINREAEFIALRKIQYNPITLKDEIKSLKIYSANEINK
;
A
#
# COMPACT_ATOMS: atom_id res chain seq x y z
N MET A 1 -25.43 17.50 -28.54
CA MET A 1 -25.90 17.81 -27.16
C MET A 1 -26.02 16.55 -26.31
N GLU A 2 -26.20 15.38 -26.92
CA GLU A 2 -26.18 14.06 -26.26
C GLU A 2 -24.75 13.62 -25.87
N ASP A 3 -23.78 13.76 -26.78
CA ASP A 3 -22.36 13.42 -26.53
C ASP A 3 -21.70 14.23 -25.39
N ALA A 4 -22.15 15.48 -25.18
CA ALA A 4 -21.60 16.36 -24.15
C ALA A 4 -22.03 15.96 -22.72
N LYS A 5 -23.19 15.28 -22.57
CA LYS A 5 -23.66 14.77 -21.27
C LYS A 5 -23.02 13.43 -20.92
N GLU A 6 -22.70 12.60 -21.90
CA GLU A 6 -22.06 11.30 -21.68
C GLU A 6 -20.59 11.47 -21.22
N ASN A 7 -19.90 12.50 -21.70
CA ASN A 7 -18.53 12.82 -21.31
C ASN A 7 -18.39 13.30 -19.85
N GLN A 8 -19.42 13.84 -19.21
CA GLN A 8 -19.33 14.31 -17.82
C GLN A 8 -19.19 13.16 -16.81
N PHE A 9 -19.66 11.96 -17.17
CA PHE A 9 -19.72 10.78 -16.31
C PHE A 9 -18.75 9.67 -16.74
N LYS A 10 -17.77 10.01 -17.59
CA LYS A 10 -16.80 9.09 -18.13
C LYS A 10 -15.39 9.69 -18.13
N GLN A 11 -14.44 8.98 -17.54
CA GLN A 11 -13.01 9.25 -17.73
C GLN A 11 -12.38 8.09 -18.48
N ASN A 12 -11.73 8.38 -19.61
CA ASN A 12 -11.02 7.38 -20.39
C ASN A 12 -9.55 7.29 -19.97
N ILE A 13 -9.07 6.06 -19.82
CA ILE A 13 -7.73 5.71 -19.38
C ILE A 13 -7.21 4.61 -20.30
N ILE A 14 -5.92 4.63 -20.60
CA ILE A 14 -5.22 3.52 -21.24
C ILE A 14 -4.38 2.85 -20.16
N PHE A 15 -4.57 1.55 -19.99
CA PHE A 15 -3.76 0.70 -19.12
C PHE A 15 -2.92 -0.22 -20.00
N LYS A 16 -1.60 -0.18 -19.84
CA LYS A 16 -0.64 -0.91 -20.66
C LYS A 16 0.32 -1.70 -19.77
N MET A 17 0.49 -2.99 -20.07
CA MET A 17 1.53 -3.83 -19.49
C MET A 17 2.45 -4.36 -20.59
N GLU A 18 3.75 -4.18 -20.41
CA GLU A 18 4.80 -4.60 -21.34
C GLU A 18 5.67 -5.68 -20.71
N GLY A 19 6.25 -6.57 -21.53
CA GLY A 19 7.16 -7.63 -21.09
C GLY A 19 7.06 -8.89 -21.94
N SER A 20 7.88 -9.90 -21.65
CA SER A 20 7.92 -11.15 -22.42
C SER A 20 6.62 -11.95 -22.34
N ALA A 21 5.82 -11.76 -21.28
CA ALA A 21 4.53 -12.42 -21.05
C ALA A 21 3.46 -12.08 -22.10
N PHE A 22 3.71 -11.09 -22.96
CA PHE A 22 2.75 -10.61 -23.96
C PHE A 22 3.24 -10.77 -25.42
N GLN A 23 4.42 -11.36 -25.64
CA GLN A 23 5.04 -11.46 -26.97
C GLN A 23 4.44 -12.55 -27.88
N SER A 24 3.78 -13.57 -27.31
CA SER A 24 3.23 -14.72 -28.05
C SER A 24 1.76 -15.01 -27.73
N GLY A 25 1.04 -13.96 -27.35
CA GLY A 25 -0.31 -14.03 -26.76
C GLY A 25 -0.30 -13.42 -25.36
N TYR A 26 -1.47 -13.33 -24.71
CA TYR A 26 -1.56 -12.78 -23.37
C TYR A 26 -1.41 -13.86 -22.31
N ASP A 27 -0.42 -13.69 -21.44
CA ASP A 27 -0.46 -14.30 -20.12
C ASP A 27 -1.63 -13.70 -19.31
N LEU A 28 -2.75 -14.43 -19.29
CA LEU A 28 -3.95 -14.02 -18.58
C LEU A 28 -3.73 -13.93 -17.07
N TYR A 29 -2.83 -14.73 -16.50
CA TYR A 29 -2.56 -14.66 -15.06
C TYR A 29 -1.94 -13.30 -14.70
N ASN A 30 -0.89 -12.91 -15.43
CA ASN A 30 -0.22 -11.64 -15.23
C ASN A 30 -1.13 -10.45 -15.56
N ALA A 31 -1.91 -10.51 -16.65
CA ALA A 31 -2.86 -9.47 -17.00
C ALA A 31 -3.95 -9.28 -15.93
N LEU A 32 -4.52 -10.37 -15.40
CA LEU A 32 -5.56 -10.33 -14.37
C LEU A 32 -5.02 -9.78 -13.05
N LEU A 33 -3.79 -10.12 -12.65
CA LEU A 33 -3.17 -9.55 -11.47
C LEU A 33 -3.02 -8.03 -11.58
N GLY A 34 -2.45 -7.55 -12.69
CA GLY A 34 -2.28 -6.12 -12.92
C GLY A 34 -3.61 -5.35 -12.95
N LEU A 35 -4.60 -5.86 -13.70
CA LEU A 35 -5.93 -5.27 -13.75
C LEU A 35 -6.63 -5.26 -12.40
N LYS A 36 -6.51 -6.35 -11.63
CA LYS A 36 -7.12 -6.43 -10.29
C LYS A 36 -6.51 -5.40 -9.37
N SER A 37 -5.18 -5.30 -9.28
CA SER A 37 -4.53 -4.31 -8.43
C SER A 37 -4.89 -2.89 -8.86
N PHE A 38 -5.00 -2.62 -10.16
CA PHE A 38 -5.46 -1.31 -10.64
C PHE A 38 -6.94 -1.03 -10.30
N GLN A 39 -7.83 -2.03 -10.42
CA GLN A 39 -9.22 -1.91 -9.99
C GLN A 39 -9.30 -1.58 -8.50
N ASP A 40 -8.52 -2.26 -7.66
CA ASP A 40 -8.51 -2.04 -6.21
C ASP A 40 -8.04 -0.60 -5.88
N ILE A 41 -7.05 -0.08 -6.60
CA ILE A 41 -6.61 1.33 -6.47
C ILE A 41 -7.77 2.29 -6.79
N LEU A 42 -8.45 2.12 -7.93
CA LEU A 42 -9.57 2.99 -8.30
C LEU A 42 -10.74 2.87 -7.32
N ASP A 43 -10.97 1.67 -6.77
CA ASP A 43 -11.95 1.44 -5.72
C ASP A 43 -11.61 2.24 -4.45
N LYS A 44 -10.34 2.32 -4.06
CA LYS A 44 -9.91 3.18 -2.93
C LYS A 44 -10.14 4.65 -3.22
N ALA A 45 -9.90 5.10 -4.45
CA ALA A 45 -10.21 6.48 -4.85
C ALA A 45 -11.70 6.75 -4.66
N TYR A 46 -12.56 5.88 -5.19
CA TYR A 46 -14.01 5.97 -5.02
C TYR A 46 -14.42 6.02 -3.55
N LEU A 47 -13.98 5.05 -2.75
CA LEU A 47 -14.27 4.96 -1.32
C LEU A 47 -13.80 6.17 -0.52
N THR A 48 -12.73 6.82 -0.97
CA THR A 48 -12.20 8.05 -0.35
C THR A 48 -13.13 9.22 -0.59
N ILE A 49 -13.59 9.42 -1.83
CA ILE A 49 -14.50 10.52 -2.15
C ILE A 49 -15.86 10.31 -1.49
N VAL A 50 -16.41 9.08 -1.53
CA VAL A 50 -17.71 8.78 -0.89
C VAL A 50 -17.62 8.58 0.63
N ASN A 51 -16.42 8.66 1.21
CA ASN A 51 -16.12 8.44 2.61
C ASN A 51 -16.72 7.13 3.17
N LYS A 52 -16.49 6.02 2.47
CA LYS A 52 -16.89 4.66 2.88
C LYS A 52 -15.66 3.78 3.09
N GLU A 53 -15.82 2.71 3.87
CA GLU A 53 -14.78 1.70 4.11
C GLU A 53 -14.85 0.53 3.11
N ARG A 54 -16.03 0.22 2.57
CA ARG A 54 -16.27 -0.93 1.70
C ARG A 54 -17.21 -0.60 0.56
N ILE A 55 -16.94 -1.18 -0.61
CA ILE A 55 -17.83 -1.10 -1.77
C ILE A 55 -19.01 -2.04 -1.58
N THR A 56 -20.22 -1.52 -1.77
CA THR A 56 -21.46 -2.29 -1.72
C THR A 56 -21.93 -2.71 -3.12
N LYS A 57 -22.94 -3.60 -3.19
CA LYS A 57 -23.59 -3.94 -4.47
C LYS A 57 -24.21 -2.72 -5.15
N THR A 58 -24.77 -1.80 -4.37
CA THR A 58 -25.37 -0.55 -4.88
C THR A 58 -24.30 0.37 -5.46
N ASP A 59 -23.14 0.48 -4.81
CA ASP A 59 -22.02 1.27 -5.35
C ASP A 59 -21.56 0.73 -6.71
N ARG A 60 -21.50 -0.60 -6.88
CA ARG A 60 -21.18 -1.24 -8.18
C ARG A 60 -22.23 -1.03 -9.27
N GLN A 61 -23.45 -0.59 -8.93
CA GLN A 61 -24.43 -0.23 -9.94
C GLN A 61 -24.09 1.12 -10.58
N ILE A 62 -23.56 2.06 -9.79
CA ILE A 62 -23.28 3.45 -10.19
C ILE A 62 -21.81 3.72 -10.53
N TYR A 63 -20.88 2.93 -10.01
CA TYR A 63 -19.44 3.04 -10.23
C TYR A 63 -18.90 1.74 -10.83
N LYS A 64 -18.31 1.84 -12.01
CA LYS A 64 -17.74 0.71 -12.77
C LYS A 64 -16.50 1.14 -13.51
N VAL A 65 -15.52 0.25 -13.58
CA VAL A 65 -14.42 0.33 -14.54
C VAL A 65 -14.70 -0.71 -15.61
N LYS A 66 -14.65 -0.31 -16.88
CA LYS A 66 -14.91 -1.22 -18.01
C LYS A 66 -13.77 -1.16 -19.02
N ALA A 67 -13.34 -2.32 -19.47
CA ALA A 67 -12.52 -2.43 -20.68
C ALA A 67 -13.43 -2.33 -21.91
N ASN A 68 -13.11 -1.39 -22.81
CA ASN A 68 -13.81 -1.20 -24.08
C ASN A 68 -13.12 -1.95 -25.22
N SER A 69 -11.79 -2.05 -25.16
CA SER A 69 -10.96 -2.72 -26.15
C SER A 69 -9.71 -3.30 -25.49
N ILE A 70 -9.20 -4.40 -26.04
CA ILE A 70 -7.92 -5.02 -25.68
C ILE A 70 -7.11 -5.22 -26.97
N TYR A 71 -5.85 -4.77 -27.03
CA TYR A 71 -5.03 -4.76 -28.27
C TYR A 71 -3.74 -5.57 -28.14
N GLU A 72 -3.30 -6.23 -29.22
CA GLU A 72 -2.12 -7.12 -29.26
C GLU A 72 -0.76 -6.38 -29.27
N GLY A 73 0.31 -7.08 -28.87
CA GLY A 73 1.70 -6.58 -28.86
C GLY A 73 2.21 -6.11 -27.48
N SER A 74 1.29 -5.78 -26.59
CA SER A 74 1.43 -5.59 -25.12
C SER A 74 0.02 -5.70 -24.53
N PHE A 75 -0.18 -6.01 -23.25
CA PHE A 75 -1.56 -5.99 -22.71
C PHE A 75 -2.03 -4.52 -22.60
N ILE A 76 -2.67 -4.01 -23.65
CA ILE A 76 -3.24 -2.67 -23.70
C ILE A 76 -4.75 -2.79 -23.57
N ALA A 77 -5.32 -2.17 -22.54
CA ALA A 77 -6.75 -2.05 -22.34
C ALA A 77 -7.16 -0.57 -22.37
N ASP A 78 -8.13 -0.25 -23.23
CA ASP A 78 -8.87 1.01 -23.17
C ASP A 78 -9.91 0.91 -22.06
N LEU A 79 -9.68 1.59 -20.93
CA LEU A 79 -10.56 1.58 -19.78
C LEU A 79 -11.42 2.85 -19.71
N SER A 80 -12.64 2.71 -19.22
CA SER A 80 -13.48 3.84 -18.82
C SER A 80 -13.87 3.72 -17.36
N ILE A 81 -13.56 4.75 -16.58
CA ILE A 81 -14.16 4.98 -15.26
C ILE A 81 -15.52 5.61 -15.52
N LEU A 82 -16.57 4.90 -15.13
CA LEU A 82 -17.94 5.37 -15.17
C LEU A 82 -18.38 5.65 -13.74
N ALA A 83 -18.76 6.90 -13.47
CA ALA A 83 -19.40 7.28 -12.23
C ALA A 83 -20.70 8.01 -12.56
N CYS A 84 -21.82 7.40 -12.17
CA CYS A 84 -23.22 7.72 -12.48
C CYS A 84 -23.72 7.36 -13.89
N GLY A 85 -24.50 6.29 -13.97
CA GLY A 85 -25.38 5.96 -15.09
C GLY A 85 -26.72 5.41 -14.60
N ALA A 86 -27.81 6.15 -14.88
CA ALA A 86 -29.22 5.72 -14.81
C ALA A 86 -29.82 5.30 -13.44
N VAL A 87 -29.69 6.13 -12.39
CA VAL A 87 -30.69 6.15 -11.30
C VAL A 87 -31.34 7.53 -11.30
N GLN A 88 -32.64 7.55 -11.60
CA GLN A 88 -33.47 8.74 -11.70
C GLN A 88 -33.34 9.64 -10.46
N ILE A 89 -33.00 10.90 -10.70
CA ILE A 89 -33.59 12.13 -10.11
C ILE A 89 -34.29 11.90 -8.76
N ALA A 90 -33.53 11.93 -7.65
CA ALA A 90 -34.07 12.18 -6.30
C ALA A 90 -33.03 12.60 -5.25
N MET A 91 -31.72 12.46 -5.51
CA MET A 91 -30.68 12.84 -4.54
C MET A 91 -29.76 13.94 -5.07
N PRO A 92 -29.58 15.07 -4.36
CA PRO A 92 -28.71 16.19 -4.75
C PRO A 92 -27.21 15.88 -4.54
N ILE A 93 -26.78 14.62 -4.74
CA ILE A 93 -25.42 14.14 -4.45
C ILE A 93 -24.67 13.79 -5.76
N VAL A 94 -25.15 14.26 -6.91
CA VAL A 94 -24.59 13.87 -8.23
C VAL A 94 -23.37 14.74 -8.61
N GLU A 95 -23.20 15.91 -8.00
CA GLU A 95 -22.06 16.80 -8.30
C GLU A 95 -20.75 16.44 -7.57
N THR A 96 -20.75 15.45 -6.67
CA THR A 96 -19.61 15.22 -5.76
C THR A 96 -18.62 14.14 -6.21
N TYR A 97 -18.86 13.40 -7.32
CA TYR A 97 -18.08 12.21 -7.68
C TYR A 97 -17.73 12.11 -9.18
N SER A 98 -17.13 13.14 -9.77
CA SER A 98 -16.74 13.08 -11.18
C SER A 98 -15.63 12.04 -11.43
N PRO A 99 -15.68 11.30 -12.54
CA PRO A 99 -14.58 10.40 -12.94
C PRO A 99 -13.23 11.09 -13.11
N SER A 100 -13.23 12.37 -13.46
CA SER A 100 -12.03 13.20 -13.50
C SER A 100 -11.41 13.36 -12.11
N LEU A 101 -12.21 13.60 -11.08
CA LEU A 101 -11.75 13.72 -9.69
C LEU A 101 -11.19 12.38 -9.18
N LEU A 102 -11.84 11.25 -9.53
CA LEU A 102 -11.32 9.91 -9.22
C LEU A 102 -9.91 9.71 -9.79
N TRP A 103 -9.74 10.06 -11.06
CA TRP A 103 -8.45 9.93 -11.73
C TRP A 103 -7.41 10.91 -11.17
N GLU A 104 -7.81 12.13 -10.86
CA GLU A 104 -6.95 13.15 -10.25
C GLU A 104 -6.41 12.71 -8.89
N ILE A 105 -7.28 12.28 -7.98
CA ILE A 105 -6.89 11.77 -6.65
C ILE A 105 -5.97 10.56 -6.79
N THR A 106 -6.25 9.66 -7.74
CA THR A 106 -5.41 8.48 -8.01
C THR A 106 -3.98 8.88 -8.37
N LYS A 107 -3.82 9.80 -9.33
CA LYS A 107 -2.50 10.29 -9.75
C LYS A 107 -1.79 11.04 -8.64
N ASN A 108 -2.48 11.98 -7.98
CA ASN A 108 -1.90 12.80 -6.93
C ASN A 108 -1.45 11.94 -5.74
N GLY A 109 -2.19 10.87 -5.41
CA GLY A 109 -1.80 9.96 -4.35
C GLY A 109 -0.61 9.09 -4.72
N PHE A 110 -0.54 8.60 -5.96
CA PHE A 110 0.62 7.90 -6.47
C PHE A 110 1.88 8.78 -6.44
N GLU A 111 1.78 10.02 -6.93
CA GLU A 111 2.86 11.01 -6.93
C GLU A 111 3.31 11.34 -5.50
N TYR A 112 2.37 11.57 -4.58
CA TYR A 112 2.65 11.80 -3.16
C TYR A 112 3.43 10.65 -2.52
N LEU A 113 2.99 9.40 -2.70
CA LEU A 113 3.67 8.24 -2.15
C LEU A 113 5.07 8.08 -2.77
N LYS A 114 5.20 8.25 -4.09
CA LYS A 114 6.49 8.20 -4.80
C LYS A 114 7.47 9.20 -4.19
N ILE A 115 7.06 10.45 -4.05
CA ILE A 115 7.86 11.54 -3.48
C ILE A 115 8.37 11.18 -2.07
N ILE A 116 7.51 10.65 -1.20
CA ILE A 116 7.89 10.27 0.17
C ILE A 116 8.90 9.12 0.16
N LEU A 117 8.64 8.09 -0.64
CA LEU A 117 9.47 6.89 -0.66
C LEU A 117 10.83 7.15 -1.31
N GLU A 118 10.89 7.99 -2.35
CA GLU A 118 12.14 8.49 -2.92
C GLU A 118 12.93 9.32 -1.91
N ALA A 119 12.27 10.24 -1.21
CA ALA A 119 12.93 11.01 -0.15
C ALA A 119 13.51 10.12 0.95
N ARG A 120 12.79 9.05 1.33
CA ARG A 120 13.28 8.06 2.30
C ARG A 120 14.47 7.28 1.75
N LYS A 121 14.41 6.81 0.50
CA LYS A 121 15.53 6.12 -0.19
C LYS A 121 16.79 7.00 -0.23
N ASP A 122 16.61 8.31 -0.40
CA ASP A 122 17.69 9.30 -0.40
C ASP A 122 18.13 9.76 1.00
N ASN A 123 17.60 9.18 2.08
CA ASN A 123 17.84 9.58 3.47
C ASN A 123 17.54 11.05 3.77
N LYS A 124 16.56 11.64 3.07
CA LYS A 124 16.10 13.02 3.32
C LYS A 124 15.14 13.04 4.52
N ALA A 125 15.19 14.12 5.30
CA ALA A 125 14.20 14.36 6.34
C ALA A 125 12.82 14.59 5.73
N ILE A 126 11.77 14.00 6.31
CA ILE A 126 10.39 14.16 5.83
C ILE A 126 9.54 14.63 7.00
N SER A 127 8.74 15.67 6.78
CA SER A 127 7.75 16.10 7.76
C SER A 127 6.42 16.42 7.09
N LEU A 128 5.34 16.10 7.80
CA LEU A 128 3.98 16.34 7.36
C LEU A 128 3.24 17.08 8.48
N LYS A 129 2.67 18.24 8.15
CA LYS A 129 1.89 19.04 9.09
C LYS A 129 0.55 19.41 8.46
N GLN A 130 -0.51 19.45 9.25
CA GLN A 130 -1.78 19.97 8.77
C GLN A 130 -1.77 21.50 8.81
N GLU A 131 -2.18 22.12 7.71
CA GLU A 131 -2.40 23.55 7.62
C GLU A 131 -3.65 23.95 8.41
N ASN A 132 -3.54 25.03 9.19
CA ASN A 132 -4.66 25.56 9.96
C ASN A 132 -5.72 26.15 9.01
N GLY A 133 -6.97 25.71 9.16
CA GLY A 133 -8.13 26.27 8.45
C GLY A 133 -8.55 25.50 7.20
N SER A 134 -7.63 25.26 6.26
CA SER A 134 -7.92 24.52 5.02
C SER A 134 -8.00 23.00 5.24
N GLY A 135 -7.30 22.49 6.26
CA GLY A 135 -7.14 21.06 6.51
C GLY A 135 -6.14 20.37 5.58
N ASN A 136 -5.54 21.08 4.62
CA ASN A 136 -4.51 20.58 3.72
C ASN A 136 -3.30 20.06 4.48
N MET A 137 -2.55 19.14 3.88
CA MET A 137 -1.29 18.65 4.44
C MET A 137 -0.11 19.36 3.76
N ILE A 138 0.79 19.91 4.56
CA ILE A 138 2.05 20.51 4.14
C ILE A 138 3.13 19.45 4.29
N LEU A 139 3.62 18.93 3.16
CA LEU A 139 4.75 18.01 3.09
C LEU A 139 6.03 18.81 2.85
N SER A 140 7.05 18.58 3.67
CA SER A 140 8.38 19.17 3.51
C SER A 140 9.46 18.08 3.45
N ILE A 141 10.38 18.20 2.48
CA ILE A 141 11.43 17.20 2.21
C ILE A 141 12.81 17.85 2.28
N GLY A 142 13.64 17.38 3.21
CA GLY A 142 14.97 17.91 3.50
C GLY A 142 14.94 19.00 4.57
N ASN A 143 16.09 19.63 4.77
CA ASN A 143 16.30 20.75 5.69
C ASN A 143 16.46 22.05 4.88
N ASN A 144 16.25 23.22 5.50
CA ASN A 144 16.48 24.59 4.98
C ASN A 144 16.24 24.81 3.46
N ASN A 145 15.20 25.57 3.09
CA ASN A 145 14.72 25.75 1.70
C ASN A 145 14.25 24.44 1.04
N ALA A 146 13.73 23.51 1.85
CA ALA A 146 13.10 22.28 1.39
C ALA A 146 11.91 22.58 0.45
N PRO A 147 11.73 21.80 -0.65
CA PRO A 147 10.49 21.85 -1.41
C PRO A 147 9.30 21.56 -0.50
N ILE A 148 8.26 22.39 -0.65
CA ILE A 148 6.99 22.27 0.06
C ILE A 148 5.92 21.84 -0.93
N TYR A 149 5.21 20.77 -0.59
CA TYR A 149 4.06 20.29 -1.35
C TYR A 149 2.79 20.49 -0.53
N ILE A 150 1.78 21.09 -1.15
CA ILE A 150 0.44 21.21 -0.56
C ILE A 150 -0.38 20.02 -1.07
N ILE A 151 -0.81 19.17 -0.15
CA ILE A 151 -1.52 17.94 -0.45
C ILE A 151 -2.97 18.09 0.06
N ASP A 152 -3.93 17.91 -0.86
CA ASP A 152 -5.35 17.90 -0.52
C ASP A 152 -5.68 16.76 0.48
N PRO A 153 -6.59 16.97 1.44
CA PRO A 153 -6.95 15.95 2.44
C PRO A 153 -7.42 14.62 1.84
N SER A 154 -8.12 14.67 0.71
CA SER A 154 -8.61 13.50 -0.02
C SER A 154 -7.46 12.72 -0.63
N THR A 155 -6.43 13.42 -1.15
CA THR A 155 -5.20 12.79 -1.64
C THR A 155 -4.49 12.05 -0.51
N TYR A 156 -4.32 12.68 0.66
CA TYR A 156 -3.69 12.03 1.81
C TYR A 156 -4.47 10.78 2.28
N LYS A 157 -5.80 10.89 2.42
CA LYS A 157 -6.66 9.77 2.80
C LYS A 157 -6.62 8.62 1.78
N PHE A 158 -6.65 8.96 0.50
CA PHE A 158 -6.56 7.99 -0.58
C PHE A 158 -5.23 7.25 -0.54
N SER A 159 -4.11 7.98 -0.44
CA SER A 159 -2.76 7.40 -0.37
C SER A 159 -2.64 6.39 0.77
N ASN A 160 -3.18 6.70 1.95
CA ASN A 160 -3.23 5.77 3.07
C ASN A 160 -3.97 4.46 2.73
N ARG A 161 -5.14 4.59 2.10
CA ARG A 161 -5.98 3.45 1.75
C ARG A 161 -5.43 2.61 0.59
N ALA A 162 -4.78 3.26 -0.38
CA ALA A 162 -4.36 2.67 -1.64
C ALA A 162 -2.91 2.17 -1.64
N PHE A 163 -2.09 2.53 -0.65
CA PHE A 163 -0.68 2.14 -0.62
C PHE A 163 -0.46 0.62 -0.79
N PRO A 164 -1.19 -0.29 -0.10
CA PRO A 164 -1.02 -1.73 -0.30
C PRO A 164 -1.31 -2.18 -1.74
N ASP A 165 -2.34 -1.59 -2.36
CA ASP A 165 -2.75 -1.95 -3.73
C ASP A 165 -1.77 -1.38 -4.77
N ILE A 166 -1.20 -0.19 -4.51
CA ILE A 166 -0.12 0.39 -5.31
C ILE A 166 1.16 -0.45 -5.21
N ALA A 167 1.55 -0.88 -4.01
CA ALA A 167 2.69 -1.78 -3.81
C ALA A 167 2.45 -3.14 -4.48
N SER A 168 1.22 -3.65 -4.44
CA SER A 168 0.84 -4.88 -5.17
C SER A 168 0.96 -4.72 -6.68
N LEU A 169 0.49 -3.60 -7.25
CA LEU A 169 0.64 -3.30 -8.67
C LEU A 169 2.12 -3.18 -9.05
N ALA A 170 2.92 -2.51 -8.21
CA ALA A 170 4.36 -2.38 -8.41
C ALA A 170 5.07 -3.74 -8.39
N SER A 171 4.64 -4.64 -7.51
CA SER A 171 5.17 -6.02 -7.41
C SER A 171 4.93 -6.87 -8.65
N CYS A 172 3.95 -6.54 -9.50
CA CYS A 172 3.73 -7.24 -10.76
C CYS A 172 4.91 -7.06 -11.74
N VAL A 173 5.65 -5.95 -11.64
CA VAL A 173 6.79 -5.67 -12.52
C VAL A 173 7.97 -6.52 -12.05
N ASP A 174 8.33 -7.55 -12.79
CA ASP A 174 9.45 -8.44 -12.45
C ASP A 174 10.72 -8.17 -13.26
N GLY A 175 10.60 -7.49 -14.40
CA GLY A 175 11.71 -7.10 -15.28
C GLY A 175 11.91 -8.01 -16.46
N GLU A 176 11.17 -9.13 -16.49
CA GLU A 176 11.24 -10.14 -17.53
C GLU A 176 9.84 -10.33 -18.14
N ASN A 177 8.95 -10.98 -17.39
CA ASN A 177 7.58 -11.25 -17.81
C ASN A 177 6.78 -9.96 -17.91
N ILE A 178 6.96 -9.06 -16.95
CA ILE A 178 6.38 -7.72 -16.94
C ILE A 178 7.52 -6.73 -16.67
N SER A 179 7.92 -6.00 -17.70
CA SER A 179 8.99 -5.01 -17.63
C SER A 179 8.50 -3.63 -17.20
N ASN A 180 7.25 -3.27 -17.54
CA ASN A 180 6.69 -1.95 -17.30
C ASN A 180 5.15 -1.97 -17.26
N ILE A 181 4.56 -1.13 -16.41
CA ILE A 181 3.13 -0.85 -16.39
C ILE A 181 2.93 0.66 -16.55
N THR A 182 2.14 1.06 -17.54
CA THR A 182 1.82 2.46 -17.83
C THR A 182 0.31 2.67 -17.77
N ILE A 183 -0.11 3.74 -17.10
CA ILE A 183 -1.51 4.14 -16.97
C ILE A 183 -1.62 5.62 -17.26
N GLU A 184 -2.36 5.95 -18.32
CA GLU A 184 -2.48 7.32 -18.82
C GLU A 184 -3.94 7.71 -19.03
N GLY A 185 -4.31 8.94 -18.67
CA GLY A 185 -5.60 9.51 -19.05
C GLY A 185 -5.54 9.99 -20.50
N LYS A 186 -6.56 9.69 -21.33
CA LYS A 186 -6.53 10.05 -22.77
C LYS A 186 -6.36 11.56 -23.06
N GLU A 187 -6.71 12.42 -22.11
CA GLU A 187 -6.67 13.88 -22.24
C GLU A 187 -5.63 14.55 -21.33
N ASP A 188 -4.82 13.76 -20.62
CA ASP A 188 -3.94 14.25 -19.55
C ASP A 188 -2.45 14.04 -19.88
N LYS A 189 -1.60 14.93 -19.36
CA LYS A 189 -0.14 14.83 -19.47
C LYS A 189 0.48 14.01 -18.35
N LYS A 190 -0.19 13.83 -17.20
CA LYS A 190 0.34 13.05 -16.08
C LYS A 190 0.04 11.56 -16.26
N ILE A 191 1.10 10.75 -16.16
CA ILE A 191 1.11 9.31 -16.40
C ILE A 191 1.61 8.61 -15.14
N ILE A 192 0.95 7.50 -14.76
CA ILE A 192 1.50 6.57 -13.78
C ILE A 192 2.35 5.59 -14.56
N ASN A 193 3.66 5.60 -14.34
CA ASN A 193 4.58 4.65 -14.93
C ASN A 193 5.29 3.88 -13.83
N ILE A 194 5.27 2.56 -13.92
CA ILE A 194 5.87 1.66 -12.96
C ILE A 194 6.84 0.76 -13.72
N GLY A 195 8.12 1.10 -13.67
CA GLY A 195 9.21 0.24 -14.12
C GLY A 195 9.95 -0.39 -12.93
N GLN A 196 11.15 -0.92 -13.20
CA GLN A 196 12.01 -1.52 -12.17
C GLN A 196 12.38 -0.56 -11.04
N GLU A 197 12.58 0.72 -11.33
CA GLU A 197 12.94 1.70 -10.30
C GLU A 197 11.75 2.01 -9.39
N GLU A 198 10.55 2.23 -9.94
CA GLU A 198 9.34 2.38 -9.13
C GLU A 198 9.02 1.13 -8.33
N ARG A 199 9.20 -0.08 -8.90
CA ARG A 199 9.07 -1.34 -8.15
C ARG A 199 9.91 -1.31 -6.88
N LYS A 200 11.20 -0.95 -6.99
CA LYS A 200 12.11 -0.89 -5.83
C LYS A 200 11.69 0.17 -4.80
N ILE A 201 11.06 1.26 -5.25
CA ILE A 201 10.57 2.33 -4.37
C ILE A 201 9.32 1.89 -3.60
N PHE A 202 8.36 1.24 -4.28
CA PHE A 202 7.08 0.86 -3.69
C PHE A 202 7.10 -0.50 -2.97
N ASN A 203 7.99 -1.41 -3.36
CA ASN A 203 8.20 -2.67 -2.66
C ASN A 203 9.19 -2.50 -1.52
N LEU A 204 8.69 -1.97 -0.40
CA LEU A 204 9.49 -1.82 0.80
C LEU A 204 9.81 -3.20 1.39
N GLU A 205 11.07 -3.60 1.36
CA GLU A 205 11.48 -4.78 2.10
C GLU A 205 11.70 -4.42 3.58
N PRO A 206 11.16 -5.22 4.52
CA PRO A 206 11.49 -5.01 5.92
C PRO A 206 12.98 -5.26 6.17
N ILE A 207 13.63 -4.32 6.84
CA ILE A 207 15.04 -4.42 7.23
C ILE A 207 15.15 -4.97 8.65
N LEU A 208 16.30 -5.57 8.96
CA LEU A 208 16.62 -5.98 10.31
C LEU A 208 17.28 -4.81 11.03
N ASP A 209 16.67 -4.38 12.11
CA ASP A 209 17.27 -3.46 13.06
C ASP A 209 18.15 -4.26 14.03
N GLU A 210 19.45 -3.95 14.01
CA GLU A 210 20.48 -4.67 14.78
C GLU A 210 20.53 -4.26 16.26
N GLU A 211 19.76 -3.25 16.67
CA GLU A 211 19.65 -2.90 18.09
C GLU A 211 18.90 -3.99 18.88
N PRO A 212 19.50 -4.54 19.95
CA PRO A 212 18.83 -5.50 20.83
C PRO A 212 17.57 -4.92 21.46
N PHE A 213 16.45 -5.60 21.23
CA PHE A 213 15.16 -5.29 21.84
C PHE A 213 14.85 -6.28 22.96
N ASN A 214 14.87 -5.79 24.19
CA ASN A 214 14.58 -6.56 25.40
C ASN A 214 13.12 -6.36 25.81
N PHE A 215 12.42 -7.45 26.11
CA PHE A 215 11.03 -7.38 26.57
C PHE A 215 10.65 -8.61 27.38
N ILE A 216 9.63 -8.47 28.22
CA ILE A 216 8.89 -9.58 28.80
C ILE A 216 7.73 -9.90 27.87
N GLY A 217 7.59 -11.16 27.49
CA GLY A 217 6.54 -11.61 26.59
C GLY A 217 5.97 -12.97 26.98
N GLU A 218 4.91 -13.37 26.29
CA GLU A 218 4.32 -14.70 26.39
C GLU A 218 4.15 -15.31 25.00
N ILE A 219 4.76 -16.46 24.75
CA ILE A 219 4.56 -17.22 23.51
C ILE A 219 3.28 -18.04 23.65
N PHE A 220 2.31 -17.81 22.76
CA PHE A 220 1.05 -18.57 22.74
C PHE A 220 0.91 -19.49 21.53
N ARG A 221 1.81 -19.36 20.53
CA ARG A 221 1.86 -20.26 19.37
C ARG A 221 3.29 -20.40 18.87
N ILE A 222 3.69 -21.63 18.55
CA ILE A 222 4.96 -21.91 17.87
C ILE A 222 4.75 -22.98 16.80
N ASP A 223 5.41 -22.78 15.66
CA ASP A 223 5.62 -23.76 14.61
C ASP A 223 7.07 -24.24 14.70
N THR A 224 7.24 -25.50 15.09
CA THR A 224 8.56 -26.10 15.31
C THR A 224 9.29 -26.39 14.01
N HIS A 225 8.59 -26.54 12.88
CA HIS A 225 9.20 -26.79 11.58
C HIS A 225 9.74 -25.50 10.97
N LEU A 226 8.96 -24.42 11.06
CA LEU A 226 9.36 -23.10 10.55
C LEU A 226 10.18 -22.29 11.55
N GLN A 227 10.37 -22.79 12.77
CA GLN A 227 11.00 -22.07 13.89
C GLN A 227 10.45 -20.64 14.05
N SER A 228 9.13 -20.50 13.94
CA SER A 228 8.44 -19.23 14.00
C SER A 228 7.18 -19.34 14.84
N GLY A 229 6.60 -18.23 15.24
CA GLY A 229 5.44 -18.27 16.12
C GLY A 229 4.80 -16.92 16.33
N LYS A 230 3.95 -16.87 17.36
CA LYS A 230 3.34 -15.64 17.83
C LYS A 230 3.51 -15.49 19.34
N LEU A 231 3.76 -14.27 19.75
CA LEU A 231 3.86 -13.88 21.15
C LEU A 231 3.15 -12.55 21.39
N THR A 232 2.83 -12.30 22.65
CA THR A 232 2.35 -11.00 23.14
C THR A 232 3.47 -10.35 23.94
N ILE A 233 3.73 -9.07 23.70
CA ILE A 233 4.62 -8.27 24.55
C ILE A 233 3.84 -7.89 25.81
N ILE A 234 4.31 -8.30 26.99
CA ILE A 234 3.70 -7.96 28.27
C ILE A 234 4.27 -6.64 28.80
N SER A 235 5.59 -6.47 28.72
CA SER A 235 6.27 -5.25 29.17
C SER A 235 7.58 -5.03 28.42
N CYS A 236 7.83 -3.78 28.03
CA CYS A 236 9.12 -3.30 27.53
C CYS A 236 9.26 -1.79 27.77
N ASP A 237 10.42 -1.22 27.41
CA ASP A 237 10.69 0.21 27.58
C ASP A 237 9.75 1.10 26.75
N ASP A 238 9.28 0.62 25.60
CA ASP A 238 8.25 1.30 24.81
C ASP A 238 6.85 0.82 25.23
N ASN A 239 6.25 1.54 26.17
CA ASN A 239 4.91 1.23 26.69
C ASN A 239 3.83 1.13 25.60
N ASN A 240 4.02 1.70 24.41
CA ASN A 240 3.06 1.60 23.32
C ASN A 240 3.00 0.19 22.70
N LEU A 241 4.02 -0.65 22.96
CA LEU A 241 4.08 -2.03 22.47
C LEU A 241 3.48 -3.03 23.46
N ASN A 242 3.20 -2.61 24.70
CA ASN A 242 2.63 -3.50 25.72
C ASN A 242 1.21 -3.93 25.33
N GLY A 243 0.95 -5.24 25.39
CA GLY A 243 -0.28 -5.88 24.95
C GLY A 243 -0.38 -6.19 23.46
N TYR A 244 0.63 -5.82 22.65
CA TYR A 244 0.61 -6.11 21.21
C TYR A 244 1.13 -7.52 20.90
N GLU A 245 0.50 -8.13 19.91
CA GLU A 245 0.92 -9.41 19.35
C GLU A 245 1.89 -9.23 18.18
N PHE A 246 2.95 -10.03 18.16
CA PHE A 246 3.91 -10.05 17.07
C PHE A 246 4.16 -11.47 16.59
N ASN A 247 4.33 -11.60 15.27
CA ASN A 247 4.97 -12.79 14.71
C ASN A 247 6.46 -12.74 15.05
N PHE A 248 7.05 -13.89 15.32
CA PHE A 248 8.48 -14.01 15.52
C PHE A 248 9.08 -15.16 14.69
N GLU A 249 10.37 -15.04 14.42
CA GLU A 249 11.25 -16.10 13.90
C GLU A 249 12.36 -16.33 14.93
N LEU A 250 12.84 -17.57 15.08
CA LEU A 250 13.98 -17.90 15.94
C LEU A 250 15.28 -17.83 15.13
N LEU A 251 16.29 -17.19 15.70
CA LEU A 251 17.68 -17.31 15.27
C LEU A 251 18.32 -18.46 16.06
N ASP A 252 18.02 -19.70 15.65
CA ASP A 252 18.44 -20.90 16.36
C ASP A 252 19.19 -21.90 15.47
N ASP A 253 20.51 -21.72 15.37
CA ASP A 253 21.38 -22.64 14.63
C ASP A 253 21.56 -24.01 15.31
N SER A 254 21.22 -24.13 16.61
CA SER A 254 21.58 -25.28 17.45
C SER A 254 20.39 -26.13 17.93
N GLY A 255 19.15 -25.64 17.76
CA GLY A 255 17.93 -26.25 18.28
C GLY A 255 17.69 -26.04 19.78
N ASN A 256 18.58 -25.33 20.47
CA ASN A 256 18.47 -25.08 21.92
C ASN A 256 17.42 -24.00 22.21
N LEU A 257 17.43 -22.91 21.44
CA LEU A 257 16.49 -21.81 21.64
C LEU A 257 15.05 -22.28 21.36
N LEU A 258 14.82 -23.08 20.32
CA LEU A 258 13.52 -23.68 20.04
C LEU A 258 13.01 -24.50 21.23
N ARG A 259 13.86 -25.36 21.81
CA ARG A 259 13.49 -26.15 23.00
C ARG A 259 13.12 -25.27 24.19
N LYS A 260 13.88 -24.21 24.44
CA LYS A 260 13.57 -23.23 25.49
C LYS A 260 12.23 -22.55 25.22
N CYS A 261 12.03 -22.01 24.03
CA CYS A 261 10.78 -21.35 23.66
C CYS A 261 9.57 -22.29 23.75
N CYS A 262 9.70 -23.56 23.36
CA CYS A 262 8.65 -24.56 23.54
C CYS A 262 8.32 -24.81 25.03
N ALA A 263 9.32 -24.81 25.92
CA ALA A 263 9.10 -24.97 27.35
C ALA A 263 8.44 -23.73 28.00
N LEU A 264 8.57 -22.56 27.38
CA LEU A 264 8.04 -21.27 27.84
C LEU A 264 6.66 -20.93 27.26
N ILE A 265 6.02 -21.83 26.51
CA ILE A 265 4.67 -21.58 25.96
C ILE A 265 3.68 -21.29 27.10
N ASN A 266 2.87 -20.25 26.95
CA ASN A 266 1.90 -19.72 27.91
C ASN A 266 2.54 -19.35 29.27
N ARG A 267 3.81 -18.96 29.26
CA ARG A 267 4.53 -18.41 30.42
C ARG A 267 5.15 -17.07 30.05
N GLU A 268 5.14 -16.15 31.02
CA GLU A 268 5.93 -14.93 30.92
C GLU A 268 7.42 -15.26 31.01
N ALA A 269 8.18 -14.73 30.06
CA ALA A 269 9.62 -14.93 29.96
C ALA A 269 10.30 -13.66 29.44
N GLU A 270 11.59 -13.53 29.76
CA GLU A 270 12.43 -12.48 29.22
C GLU A 270 12.95 -12.92 27.86
N PHE A 271 12.79 -12.05 26.87
CA PHE A 271 13.25 -12.27 25.51
C PHE A 271 14.19 -11.16 25.08
N ILE A 272 15.16 -11.54 24.25
CA ILE A 272 15.97 -10.61 23.48
C ILE A 272 15.81 -10.94 22.01
N ALA A 273 15.41 -9.92 21.25
CA ALA A 273 15.16 -10.05 19.83
C ALA A 273 15.77 -8.89 19.04
N LEU A 274 15.90 -9.09 17.74
CA LEU A 274 16.08 -8.02 16.76
C LEU A 274 14.73 -7.67 16.15
N ARG A 275 14.52 -6.38 15.83
CA ARG A 275 13.25 -5.92 15.25
C ARG A 275 13.34 -5.99 13.73
N LYS A 276 12.40 -6.66 13.08
CA LYS A 276 12.24 -6.55 11.62
C LYS A 276 11.30 -5.37 11.36
N ILE A 277 11.87 -4.24 10.95
CA ILE A 277 11.15 -2.97 10.79
C ILE A 277 10.89 -2.67 9.31
N GLN A 278 9.79 -2.01 9.02
CA GLN A 278 9.47 -1.54 7.68
C GLN A 278 8.93 -0.11 7.78
N TYR A 279 9.45 0.76 6.92
CA TYR A 279 8.99 2.14 6.84
C TYR A 279 7.52 2.20 6.41
N ASN A 280 6.70 2.96 7.13
CA ASN A 280 5.33 3.26 6.73
C ASN A 280 5.28 4.69 6.14
N PRO A 281 5.01 4.85 4.83
CA PRO A 281 4.98 6.16 4.18
C PRO A 281 3.81 7.06 4.60
N ILE A 282 2.85 6.52 5.35
CA ILE A 282 1.70 7.28 5.84
C ILE A 282 2.00 7.88 7.21
N THR A 283 2.48 7.05 8.15
CA THR A 283 2.83 7.52 9.50
C THR A 283 4.20 8.17 9.56
N LEU A 284 5.00 8.03 8.49
CA LEU A 284 6.38 8.49 8.36
C LEU A 284 7.32 7.89 9.41
N LYS A 285 7.00 6.69 9.89
CA LYS A 285 7.76 5.99 10.94
C LYS A 285 8.09 4.57 10.51
N ASP A 286 9.18 4.05 11.04
CA ASP A 286 9.47 2.62 10.95
C ASP A 286 8.57 1.86 11.93
N GLU A 287 7.91 0.82 11.43
CA GLU A 287 7.01 -0.03 12.22
C GLU A 287 7.60 -1.44 12.34
N ILE A 288 7.49 -2.02 13.54
CA ILE A 288 7.88 -3.41 13.77
C ILE A 288 6.89 -4.33 13.04
N LYS A 289 7.37 -5.14 12.10
CA LYS A 289 6.57 -6.14 11.37
C LYS A 289 6.70 -7.54 11.98
N SER A 290 7.88 -7.89 12.45
CA SER A 290 8.12 -9.13 13.19
C SER A 290 9.35 -9.02 14.08
N LEU A 291 9.56 -10.02 14.93
CA LEU A 291 10.70 -10.12 15.82
C LEU A 291 11.60 -11.30 15.40
N LYS A 292 12.92 -11.16 15.57
CA LYS A 292 13.89 -12.25 15.45
C LYS A 292 14.49 -12.54 16.80
N ILE A 293 13.97 -13.56 17.49
CA ILE A 293 14.38 -13.91 18.85
C ILE A 293 15.68 -14.70 18.78
N TYR A 294 16.65 -14.32 19.59
CA TYR A 294 17.91 -15.06 19.74
C TYR A 294 18.22 -15.43 21.20
N SER A 295 17.41 -14.97 22.16
CA SER A 295 17.52 -15.33 23.57
C SER A 295 16.14 -15.38 24.23
N ALA A 296 15.95 -16.37 25.11
CA ALA A 296 14.77 -16.55 25.93
C ALA A 296 15.16 -17.13 27.29
N ASN A 297 14.70 -16.50 28.37
CA ASN A 297 14.97 -16.90 29.75
C ASN A 297 13.69 -16.89 30.58
N GLU A 298 13.53 -17.89 31.46
CA GLU A 298 12.42 -17.91 32.42
C GLU A 298 12.61 -16.81 33.47
N ILE A 299 11.52 -16.14 33.85
CA ILE A 299 11.55 -15.16 34.94
C ILE A 299 11.68 -15.94 36.26
N ASN A 300 12.82 -15.83 36.92
CA ASN A 300 12.99 -16.35 38.28
C ASN A 300 12.16 -15.48 39.24
N LYS A 301 11.03 -16.02 39.70
CA LYS A 301 10.25 -15.44 40.82
C LYS A 301 10.85 -15.79 42.16
#